data_AF-A0A645I9C6-F1
#
_entry.id   AF-A0A645I9C6-F1
#
_cell.length_a   1.000
_cell.length_b   1.000
_cell.length_c   1.000
_cell.angle_alpha   90.00
_cell.angle_beta   90.00
_cell.angle_gamma   90.00
#
_symmetry.space_group_name_H-M   'P 1'
#
loop_
_entity.id
_entity.type
_entity.pdbx_description
1 polymer ?
#
loop_
_entity_poly.entity_id
_entity_poly.type
_entity_poly.pdbx_seq_one_letter_code
_entity_poly.pdbx_strand_id
1 'polypeptide(L)' 'MLAGVASGVFASFEDSVASCVKQESVILPVPEHRAIYTRGFRVYRQIHDALAPVYKTIASQS' A
#
# COMPACT_ATOMS: atom_id res chain seq x y z
N MET A 1 11.22 5.43 -18.48
CA MET A 1 11.83 6.34 -17.47
C MET A 1 13.23 5.89 -17.09
N LEU A 2 13.45 4.69 -16.50
CA LEU A 2 14.79 4.14 -16.19
C LEU A 2 15.77 4.17 -17.37
N ALA A 3 15.37 3.67 -18.54
CA ALA A 3 16.20 3.74 -19.75
C ALA A 3 16.54 5.19 -20.14
N GLY A 4 15.63 6.13 -19.93
CA GLY A 4 15.89 7.55 -20.17
C GLY A 4 16.91 8.15 -19.21
N VAL A 5 16.93 7.72 -17.94
CA VAL A 5 17.99 8.12 -16.99
C VAL A 5 19.33 7.50 -17.40
N ALA A 6 19.36 6.19 -17.70
CA ALA A 6 20.58 5.50 -18.11
C ALA A 6 21.17 6.03 -19.43
N SER A 7 20.32 6.52 -20.33
CA SER A 7 20.72 7.15 -21.60
C SER A 7 20.94 8.67 -21.49
N GLY A 8 20.83 9.27 -20.30
CA GLY A 8 21.06 10.70 -20.08
C GLY A 8 19.97 11.64 -20.60
N VAL A 9 18.81 11.11 -20.98
CA VAL A 9 17.62 11.88 -21.38
C VAL A 9 16.99 12.59 -20.18
N PHE A 10 17.11 12.01 -18.98
CA PHE A 10 16.69 12.61 -17.72
C PHE A 10 17.89 12.72 -16.78
N ALA A 11 17.97 13.83 -16.03
CA ALA A 11 19.10 14.12 -15.15
C ALA A 11 19.12 13.21 -13.90
N SER A 12 17.95 12.74 -13.47
CA SER A 12 17.81 11.82 -12.35
C SER A 12 16.52 11.01 -12.44
N PHE A 13 16.34 10.07 -11.51
CA PHE A 13 15.10 9.32 -11.39
C PHE A 13 13.91 10.25 -11.07
N GLU A 14 14.10 11.19 -10.15
CA GLU A 14 13.11 12.19 -9.75
C GLU A 14 12.70 13.07 -10.94
N ASP A 15 13.67 13.52 -11.74
CA ASP A 15 13.42 14.30 -12.96
C ASP A 15 12.57 13.51 -13.98
N SER A 16 12.89 12.23 -14.18
CA SER A 16 12.13 11.35 -15.07
C SER A 16 10.68 11.14 -14.60
N VAL A 17 10.47 11.03 -13.28
CA VAL A 17 9.14 10.88 -12.67
C VAL A 17 8.35 12.18 -12.80
N ALA A 18 8.95 13.32 -12.45
CA ALA A 18 8.29 14.63 -12.55
C ALA A 18 7.87 14.97 -14.00
N SER A 19 8.72 14.60 -14.96
CA SER A 19 8.47 14.82 -16.38
C SER A 19 7.34 13.93 -16.92
N CYS A 20 7.35 12.64 -16.58
CA CYS A 20 6.48 11.66 -17.25
C CYS A 20 5.26 11.19 -16.45
N VAL A 21 5.27 11.29 -15.12
CA VAL A 21 4.14 10.88 -14.27
C VAL A 21 3.27 12.08 -13.98
N LYS A 22 1.96 11.95 -14.23
CA LYS A 22 0.96 12.98 -13.93
C LYS A 22 -0.17 12.37 -13.11
N GLN A 23 -0.72 13.15 -12.19
CA GLN A 23 -1.88 12.75 -11.41
C GLN A 23 -3.11 12.77 -12.32
N GLU A 24 -3.71 11.60 -12.53
CA GLU A 24 -4.93 11.47 -13.33
C GLU A 24 -6.18 11.80 -12.50
N SER A 25 -6.25 11.30 -11.26
CA SER A 25 -7.37 11.56 -10.36
C SER A 25 -6.96 11.45 -8.90
N VAL A 26 -7.80 12.02 -8.02
CA VAL A 26 -7.65 11.93 -6.56
C VAL A 26 -8.94 11.42 -5.97
N ILE A 27 -8.84 10.34 -5.21
CA ILE A 27 -9.96 9.78 -4.45
C ILE A 27 -9.71 10.10 -2.99
N LEU A 28 -10.60 10.89 -2.40
CA LEU A 28 -10.50 11.29 -1.00
C LEU A 28 -11.34 10.37 -0.12
N PRO A 29 -10.93 10.13 1.15
CA PRO A 29 -11.77 9.42 2.10
C PRO A 29 -13.09 10.15 2.32
N VAL A 30 -14.19 9.39 2.37
CA VAL A 30 -15.51 9.90 2.77
C VAL A 30 -15.58 9.91 4.30
N PRO A 31 -15.59 11.07 4.98
CA PRO A 31 -15.49 11.15 6.44
C PRO A 31 -16.55 10.35 7.18
N GLU A 32 -17.76 10.29 6.61
CA GLU A 32 -18.92 9.59 7.14
C GLU A 32 -18.67 8.08 7.26
N HIS A 33 -17.84 7.51 6.38
CA HIS A 33 -17.54 6.07 6.36
C HIS A 33 -16.47 5.66 7.37
N ARG A 34 -15.78 6.64 8.00
CA ARG A 34 -14.69 6.38 8.96
C ARG A 34 -15.12 5.46 10.10
N ALA A 35 -16.35 5.61 10.59
CA ALA A 35 -16.87 4.80 11.69
C ALA A 35 -16.99 3.32 11.31
N ILE A 36 -17.41 3.02 10.08
CA ILE A 36 -17.56 1.67 9.55
C ILE A 36 -16.20 0.97 9.50
N TYR A 37 -15.20 1.61 8.91
CA TYR A 37 -13.85 1.06 8.82
C TYR A 37 -13.17 0.94 10.19
N THR A 38 -13.42 1.90 11.10
CA THR A 38 -12.88 1.84 12.47
C THR A 38 -13.43 0.62 13.23
N ARG A 39 -14.74 0.37 13.11
CA ARG A 39 -15.37 -0.82 13.69
C ARG A 39 -14.86 -2.09 13.03
N GLY A 40 -14.82 -2.11 11.69
CA GLY A 40 -14.34 -3.26 10.92
C GLY A 40 -12.90 -3.63 11.26
N PHE A 41 -12.00 -2.64 11.37
CA PHE A 41 -10.60 -2.87 11.72
C PHE A 41 -10.44 -3.47 13.12
N ARG A 42 -11.27 -3.07 14.09
CA ARG A 42 -11.26 -3.67 15.43
C ARG A 42 -11.61 -5.16 15.39
N VAL A 43 -12.65 -5.51 14.63
CA VAL A 43 -13.08 -6.92 14.47
C VAL A 43 -12.01 -7.72 13.72
N TYR A 44 -11.49 -7.17 12.62
CA TYR A 44 -10.38 -7.78 11.87
C TYR A 44 -9.20 -8.08 12.78
N ARG A 45 -8.77 -7.13 13.60
CA ARG A 45 -7.66 -7.31 14.53
C ARG A 45 -7.90 -8.43 15.53
N GLN A 46 -9.10 -8.51 16.10
CA GLN A 46 -9.44 -9.59 17.03
C GLN A 46 -9.32 -10.97 16.36
N ILE A 47 -9.81 -11.10 15.13
CA ILE A 47 -9.73 -12.34 14.35
C ILE A 47 -8.26 -12.66 14.02
N HIS A 48 -7.52 -11.67 13.52
CA HIS A 48 -6.09 -11.80 13.21
C HIS A 48 -5.29 -12.30 14.42
N ASP A 49 -5.47 -11.65 15.57
CA ASP A 49 -4.74 -11.98 16.80
C ASP A 49 -5.13 -13.35 17.33
N ALA A 50 -6.42 -13.73 17.23
CA ALA A 50 -6.91 -15.06 17.63
C ALA A 50 -6.37 -16.19 16.72
N LEU A 51 -6.19 -15.93 15.43
CA LEU A 51 -5.67 -16.92 14.47
C LEU A 51 -4.14 -16.99 14.43
N ALA A 52 -3.42 -15.97 14.93
CA ALA A 52 -1.96 -15.94 14.91
C ALA A 52 -1.28 -17.19 15.52
N PRO A 53 -1.76 -17.79 16.63
CA PRO A 53 -1.19 -19.03 17.15
C PRO A 53 -1.36 -20.21 16.18
N VAL A 54 -2.52 -20.32 15.53
CA VAL A 54 -2.81 -21.39 14.56
C VAL A 54 -1.86 -21.29 13.38
N TYR A 55 -1.63 -20.09 12.84
CA TYR A 55 -0.68 -19.88 11.74
C TYR A 55 0.75 -20.20 12.15
N LYS A 56 1.17 -19.85 13.37
CA LYS A 56 2.49 -20.23 13.90
C LYS A 56 2.65 -21.75 13.97
N THR A 57 1.61 -22.45 14.42
CA THR A 57 1.61 -23.91 14.47
C THR A 57 1.76 -24.52 13.08
N ILE A 58 1.03 -24.02 12.07
CA ILE A 58 1.15 -24.47 10.67
C ILE A 58 2.56 -24.18 10.12
N ALA A 59 3.09 -22.97 10.35
CA ALA A 59 4.40 -22.57 9.87
C ALA A 59 5.55 -23.36 10.53
N SER A 60 5.38 -23.81 11.77
CA SER A 60 6.36 -24.67 12.46
C SER A 60 6.31 -26.15 12.06
N GLN A 61 5.29 -26.57 11.29
CA GLN A 61 5.12 -27.94 10.79
C GLN A 61 5.58 -28.10 9.33
N SER A 62 6.06 -27.02 8.71
CA SER A 62 6.62 -26.99 7.35
C SER A 62 8.16 -26.95 7.41
#